data_AF-A0A6A6E101-F1
#
_entry.id   AF-A0A6A6E101-F1
#
_cell.length_a   1.000
_cell.length_b   1.000
_cell.length_c   1.000
_cell.angle_alpha   90.00
_cell.angle_beta   90.00
_cell.angle_gamma   90.00
#
_symmetry.space_group_name_H-M   'P 1'
#
loop_
_entity.id
_entity.type
_entity.pdbx_description
1 polymer ?
#
loop_
_entity_poly.entity_id
_entity_poly.type
_entity_poly.pdbx_seq_one_letter_code
_entity_poly.pdbx_strand_id
1 'polypeptide(L)'
;MTAAIADKTDTHYTADDGPIDVVPATRLRTFVVNKDNTQQVREDILDILASYYKVISHFLLEGDESPLKIFRPELVMGLDDEQLETIAGEDEETKRQRSVLESEIKSLEAAMKVLRG
;
A
#
# COMPACT_ATOMS: atom_id res chain seq x y z
N MET A 1 6.34 15.28 -58.26
CA MET A 1 5.63 16.55 -58.49
C MET A 1 4.44 16.58 -57.55
N THR A 2 4.52 17.50 -56.60
CA THR A 2 3.78 17.63 -55.34
C THR A 2 2.36 18.14 -55.59
N ALA A 3 1.36 17.59 -54.91
CA ALA A 3 0.10 18.29 -54.67
C ALA A 3 -0.26 18.11 -53.19
N ALA A 4 0.13 19.09 -52.38
CA ALA A 4 -0.23 19.20 -50.99
C ALA A 4 -1.74 19.47 -50.88
N ILE A 5 -2.46 18.62 -50.16
CA ILE A 5 -3.85 18.90 -49.78
C ILE A 5 -3.76 19.86 -48.61
N ALA A 6 -4.03 21.13 -48.89
CA ALA A 6 -4.03 22.20 -47.90
C ALA A 6 -5.11 21.92 -46.83
N ASP A 7 -4.66 21.77 -45.59
CA ASP A 7 -5.49 21.75 -44.39
C ASP A 7 -6.11 23.15 -44.22
N LYS A 8 -7.37 23.32 -44.65
CA LYS A 8 -8.13 24.54 -44.38
C LYS A 8 -8.61 24.48 -42.94
N THR A 9 -8.07 25.34 -42.10
CA THR A 9 -8.56 25.62 -40.76
C THR A 9 -9.95 26.25 -40.84
N ASP A 10 -11.00 25.40 -40.80
CA ASP A 10 -12.40 25.83 -40.67
C ASP A 10 -12.57 26.51 -39.30
N THR A 11 -12.44 27.84 -39.30
CA THR A 11 -12.69 28.68 -38.13
C THR A 11 -14.13 29.15 -38.22
N HIS A 12 -15.05 28.43 -37.57
CA HIS A 12 -16.45 28.85 -37.47
C HIS A 12 -16.60 29.91 -36.37
N TYR A 13 -17.02 31.11 -36.76
CA TYR A 13 -17.38 32.18 -35.82
C TYR A 13 -18.89 32.14 -35.55
N THR A 14 -19.29 31.87 -34.31
CA THR A 14 -20.62 32.23 -33.80
C THR A 14 -20.50 33.53 -33.02
N ALA A 15 -21.51 34.39 -33.14
CA ALA A 15 -21.55 35.70 -32.51
C ALA A 15 -21.73 35.61 -30.98
N ASP A 16 -20.68 35.24 -30.26
CA ASP A 16 -20.49 35.51 -28.83
C ASP A 16 -19.00 35.35 -28.48
N ASP A 17 -18.44 36.34 -27.77
CA ASP A 17 -17.00 36.63 -27.66
C ASP A 17 -16.20 35.61 -26.82
N GLY A 18 -15.62 34.61 -27.48
CA GLY A 18 -14.53 33.80 -26.93
C GLY A 18 -14.00 32.76 -27.93
N PRO A 19 -12.68 32.52 -28.02
CA PRO A 19 -12.15 31.45 -28.87
C PRO A 19 -12.61 30.10 -28.33
N ILE A 20 -13.49 29.43 -29.06
CA ILE A 20 -13.88 28.05 -28.78
C ILE A 20 -12.73 27.15 -29.27
N ASP A 21 -12.17 26.34 -28.38
CA ASP A 21 -11.21 25.28 -28.76
C ASP A 21 -11.97 24.19 -29.52
N VAL A 22 -11.98 24.31 -30.84
CA VAL A 22 -12.70 23.38 -31.72
C VAL A 22 -11.79 22.22 -32.08
N VAL A 23 -12.06 21.03 -31.54
CA VAL A 23 -11.36 19.81 -31.92
C VAL A 23 -11.97 19.28 -33.23
N PRO A 24 -11.20 19.20 -34.34
CA PRO A 24 -11.72 18.64 -35.58
C PRO A 24 -12.16 17.19 -35.40
N ALA A 25 -13.37 16.86 -35.85
CA ALA A 25 -13.91 15.50 -35.77
C ALA A 25 -13.03 14.45 -36.47
N THR A 26 -12.18 14.87 -37.40
CA THR A 26 -11.17 14.02 -38.04
C THR A 26 -10.12 13.49 -37.06
N ARG A 27 -9.82 14.21 -35.97
CA ARG A 27 -8.93 13.73 -34.88
C ARG A 27 -9.58 12.63 -34.06
N LEU A 28 -10.91 12.59 -33.95
CA LEU A 28 -11.61 11.50 -33.26
C LEU A 28 -11.41 10.15 -33.96
N ARG A 29 -11.28 10.16 -35.29
CA ARG A 29 -11.06 8.93 -36.07
C ARG A 29 -9.74 8.23 -35.76
N THR A 30 -8.74 8.96 -35.24
CA THR A 30 -7.45 8.37 -34.85
C THR A 30 -7.52 7.65 -33.50
N PHE A 31 -8.54 7.93 -32.69
CA PHE A 31 -8.79 7.26 -31.40
C PHE A 31 -9.75 6.06 -31.51
N VAL A 32 -10.46 5.94 -32.64
CA VAL A 32 -11.40 4.84 -32.88
C VAL A 32 -10.66 3.67 -33.52
N VAL A 33 -10.41 2.63 -32.72
CA VAL A 33 -9.94 1.35 -33.24
C VAL A 33 -11.16 0.52 -33.62
N ASN A 34 -11.31 0.19 -34.91
CA ASN A 34 -12.28 -0.81 -35.34
C ASN A 34 -11.88 -2.16 -34.76
N LYS A 35 -12.72 -2.72 -33.90
CA LYS A 35 -12.52 -4.04 -33.32
C LYS A 35 -13.58 -4.98 -33.87
N ASP A 36 -13.18 -6.20 -34.18
CA ASP A 36 -14.13 -7.29 -34.36
C ASP A 36 -14.81 -7.62 -33.02
N ASN A 37 -16.03 -8.17 -33.08
CA ASN A 37 -16.79 -8.58 -31.90
C ASN A 37 -15.99 -9.53 -30.99
N THR A 38 -15.21 -10.44 -31.57
CA THR A 38 -14.39 -11.40 -30.81
C THR A 38 -13.27 -10.70 -30.06
N GLN A 39 -12.64 -9.71 -30.69
CA GLN A 39 -11.54 -8.95 -30.09
C GLN A 39 -12.06 -8.07 -28.96
N GLN A 40 -13.20 -7.40 -29.17
CA GLN A 40 -13.83 -6.59 -28.14
C GLN A 40 -14.19 -7.42 -26.91
N VAL A 41 -14.88 -8.56 -27.08
CA VAL A 41 -15.25 -9.42 -25.96
C VAL A 41 -14.04 -9.93 -25.19
N ARG A 42 -12.95 -10.29 -25.88
CA ARG A 42 -11.70 -10.71 -25.24
C ARG A 42 -11.12 -9.61 -24.37
N GLU A 43 -11.04 -8.39 -24.89
CA GLU A 43 -10.48 -7.25 -24.16
C GLU A 43 -11.37 -6.87 -22.98
N ASP A 44 -12.70 -6.84 -23.16
CA ASP A 44 -13.65 -6.56 -22.07
C ASP A 44 -13.50 -7.56 -20.92
N ILE A 45 -13.34 -8.85 -21.21
CA ILE A 45 -13.11 -9.88 -20.18
C ILE A 45 -11.79 -9.64 -19.44
N LEU A 46 -10.71 -9.33 -20.17
CA LEU A 46 -9.40 -9.08 -19.56
C LEU A 46 -9.40 -7.82 -18.71
N ASP A 47 -10.07 -6.76 -19.15
CA ASP A 47 -10.19 -5.50 -18.41
C ASP A 47 -11.00 -5.69 -17.13
N ILE A 48 -12.09 -6.46 -17.18
CA ILE A 48 -12.88 -6.82 -15.99
C ILE A 48 -12.03 -7.61 -14.99
N LEU A 49 -11.30 -8.64 -15.47
CA LEU A 49 -10.45 -9.44 -14.60
C LEU A 49 -9.33 -8.61 -13.98
N ALA A 50 -8.64 -7.80 -14.78
CA ALA A 50 -7.58 -6.91 -14.29
C ALA A 50 -8.10 -5.92 -13.24
N SER A 51 -9.28 -5.34 -13.48
CA SER A 51 -9.95 -4.46 -12.52
C SER A 51 -10.29 -5.19 -11.22
N TYR A 52 -10.84 -6.40 -11.31
CA TYR A 52 -11.18 -7.21 -10.14
C TYR A 52 -9.95 -7.56 -9.29
N TYR A 53 -8.87 -8.03 -9.91
CA TYR A 53 -7.63 -8.33 -9.20
C TYR A 53 -7.00 -7.08 -8.57
N LYS A 54 -7.06 -5.94 -9.25
CA LYS A 54 -6.57 -4.66 -8.72
C LYS A 54 -7.33 -4.24 -7.46
N VAL A 55 -8.65 -4.35 -7.48
CA VAL A 55 -9.51 -4.03 -6.32
C VAL A 55 -9.19 -4.97 -5.16
N ILE A 56 -9.10 -6.27 -5.40
CA ILE A 56 -8.76 -7.24 -4.34
C ILE A 56 -7.38 -6.97 -3.76
N SER A 57 -6.36 -6.76 -4.61
CA SER A 57 -5.00 -6.49 -4.15
C SER A 57 -4.97 -5.24 -3.26
N HIS A 58 -5.68 -4.19 -3.68
CA HIS A 58 -5.76 -2.97 -2.89
C HIS A 58 -6.44 -3.19 -1.55
N PHE A 59 -7.55 -3.93 -1.45
CA PHE A 59 -8.22 -4.10 -0.16
C PHE A 59 -7.61 -5.19 0.74
N LEU A 60 -6.98 -6.21 0.17
CA LEU A 60 -6.48 -7.36 0.94
C LEU A 60 -4.97 -7.35 1.20
N LEU A 61 -4.19 -6.67 0.36
CA LEU A 61 -2.72 -6.74 0.42
C LEU A 61 -2.12 -5.36 0.68
N GLU A 62 -2.37 -4.42 -0.21
CA GLU A 62 -1.60 -3.16 -0.31
C GLU A 62 -2.26 -1.97 0.40
N GLY A 63 -3.58 -1.98 0.56
CA GLY A 63 -4.35 -0.86 1.10
C GLY A 63 -4.21 -0.73 2.60
N ASP A 64 -4.63 0.41 3.13
CA ASP A 64 -4.41 0.69 4.54
C ASP A 64 -5.28 -0.13 5.50
N GLU A 65 -6.48 -0.49 5.06
CA GLU A 65 -7.37 -1.43 5.74
C GLU A 65 -7.06 -2.91 5.41
N SER A 66 -5.87 -3.18 4.86
CA SER A 66 -5.46 -4.53 4.49
C SER A 66 -5.35 -5.42 5.74
N PRO A 67 -6.04 -6.59 5.76
CA PRO A 67 -5.97 -7.55 6.83
C PRO A 67 -4.58 -8.19 6.97
N LEU A 68 -3.67 -8.00 6.01
CA LEU A 68 -2.27 -8.43 6.14
C LEU A 68 -1.40 -7.43 6.88
N LYS A 69 -1.85 -6.18 7.04
CA LYS A 69 -1.08 -5.15 7.72
C LYS A 69 -1.33 -5.16 9.23
N ILE A 70 -1.25 -6.36 9.80
CA ILE A 70 -1.44 -6.63 11.24
C ILE A 70 -0.24 -6.11 12.03
N PHE A 71 1.00 -6.29 11.53
CA PHE A 71 2.20 -5.88 12.25
C PHE A 71 2.86 -4.68 11.59
N ARG A 72 2.41 -3.47 11.95
CA ARG A 72 3.02 -2.21 11.50
C ARG A 72 3.72 -1.47 12.65
N PRO A 73 4.63 -0.53 12.36
CA PRO A 73 5.22 0.34 13.38
C PRO A 73 4.16 1.09 14.21
N GLU A 74 3.03 1.48 13.62
CA GLU A 74 1.94 2.14 14.35
C GLU A 74 1.30 1.22 15.40
N LEU A 75 1.20 -0.09 15.12
CA LEU A 75 0.76 -1.06 16.12
C LEU A 75 1.75 -1.10 17.28
N VAL A 76 3.05 -1.23 16.98
CA VAL A 76 4.11 -1.33 18.00
C VAL A 76 4.18 -0.07 18.86
N MET A 77 4.03 1.11 18.25
CA MET A 77 3.98 2.39 18.97
C MET A 77 2.71 2.56 19.81
N GLY A 78 1.64 1.82 19.50
CA GLY A 78 0.37 1.85 20.22
C GLY A 78 0.27 0.82 21.37
N LEU A 79 1.25 -0.06 21.54
CA LEU A 79 1.26 -1.01 22.66
C LEU A 79 1.61 -0.29 23.96
N ASP A 80 0.85 -0.59 25.02
CA ASP A 80 1.17 -0.11 26.36
C ASP A 80 2.23 -0.98 27.07
N ASP A 81 2.76 -0.49 28.18
CA ASP A 81 3.81 -1.18 28.94
C ASP A 81 3.36 -2.58 29.41
N GLU A 82 2.08 -2.76 29.76
CA GLU A 82 1.53 -4.05 30.20
C GLU A 82 1.43 -5.06 29.05
N GLN A 83 1.03 -4.61 27.86
CA GLN A 83 0.99 -5.41 26.64
C GLN A 83 2.39 -5.77 26.16
N LEU A 84 3.33 -4.84 26.24
CA LEU A 84 4.74 -5.10 25.92
C LEU A 84 5.35 -6.11 26.89
N GLU A 85 5.07 -5.98 28.19
CA GLU A 85 5.50 -6.95 29.20
C GLU A 85 4.85 -8.33 28.97
N THR A 86 3.62 -8.38 28.47
CA THR A 86 2.96 -9.66 28.16
C THR A 86 3.53 -10.32 26.89
N ILE A 87 3.90 -9.55 25.88
CA ILE A 87 4.38 -10.07 24.58
C ILE A 87 5.88 -10.37 24.62
N ALA A 88 6.66 -9.52 25.28
CA ALA A 88 8.12 -9.54 25.26
C ALA A 88 8.75 -9.64 26.65
N GLY A 89 7.96 -9.50 27.72
CA GLY A 89 8.44 -9.64 29.09
C GLY A 89 8.62 -11.10 29.50
N GLU A 90 9.30 -11.27 30.63
CA GLU A 90 9.53 -12.59 31.23
C GLU A 90 8.27 -13.06 31.96
N ASP A 91 7.99 -14.37 31.91
CA ASP A 91 6.92 -14.96 32.72
C ASP A 91 7.17 -14.71 34.21
N GLU A 92 6.09 -14.53 34.98
CA GLU A 92 6.17 -14.25 36.43
C GLU A 92 6.93 -15.34 37.21
N GLU A 93 6.84 -16.60 36.79
CA GLU A 93 7.64 -17.68 37.36
C GLU A 93 9.13 -17.43 37.12
N THR A 94 9.50 -17.03 35.90
CA THR A 94 10.89 -16.76 35.52
C THR A 94 11.45 -15.56 36.27
N LYS A 95 10.68 -14.47 36.39
CA LYS A 95 11.05 -13.29 37.20
C LYS A 95 11.28 -13.66 38.67
N ARG A 96 10.39 -14.50 39.23
CA ARG A 96 10.52 -14.96 40.61
C ARG A 96 11.78 -15.80 40.80
N GLN A 97 12.04 -16.74 39.90
CA GLN A 97 13.25 -17.57 39.94
C GLN A 97 14.52 -16.71 39.84
N ARG A 98 14.55 -15.72 38.94
CA ARG A 98 15.66 -14.75 38.83
C ARG A 98 15.88 -13.99 40.14
N SER A 99 14.82 -13.48 40.76
CA SER A 99 14.91 -12.75 42.04
C SER A 99 15.48 -13.62 43.17
N VAL A 100 15.05 -14.88 43.25
CA VAL A 100 15.60 -15.84 44.22
C VAL A 100 17.09 -16.09 43.96
N LEU A 101 17.47 -16.38 42.71
CA LEU A 101 18.87 -16.60 42.33
C LEU A 101 19.75 -15.38 42.62
N GLU A 102 19.29 -14.16 42.32
CA GLU A 102 20.01 -12.93 42.64
C GLU A 102 20.23 -12.76 44.15
N SER A 103 19.24 -13.13 44.97
CA SER A 103 19.37 -13.09 46.43
C SER A 103 20.37 -14.13 46.94
N GLU A 104 20.35 -15.32 46.36
CA GLU A 104 21.23 -16.42 46.73
C GLU A 104 22.68 -16.10 46.37
N ILE A 105 22.93 -15.57 45.16
CA ILE A 105 24.24 -15.09 44.72
C ILE A 105 24.78 -14.04 45.69
N LYS A 106 24.00 -13.03 46.05
CA LYS A 106 24.42 -11.99 47.02
C LYS A 106 24.79 -12.58 48.38
N SER A 107 24.01 -13.55 48.85
CA SER A 107 24.28 -14.22 50.13
C SER A 107 25.56 -15.04 50.10
N LEU A 108 25.79 -15.76 48.99
CA LEU A 108 26.99 -16.58 48.78
C LEU A 108 28.23 -15.71 48.62
N GLU A 109 28.13 -14.58 47.91
CA GLU A 109 29.22 -13.60 47.79
C GLU A 109 29.60 -13.00 49.16
N ALA A 110 28.60 -12.66 49.98
CA ALA A 110 28.84 -12.16 51.33
C ALA A 110 29.52 -13.22 52.21
N ALA A 111 29.06 -14.47 52.16
CA ALA A 111 29.67 -15.58 52.88
C ALA A 111 31.11 -15.85 52.42
N MET A 112 31.36 -15.82 51.11
CA MET A 112 32.70 -15.96 50.53
C MET A 112 33.65 -14.84 50.97
N LYS A 113 33.15 -13.61 51.12
CA LYS A 113 33.93 -12.48 51.61
C LYS A 113 34.32 -12.65 53.08
N VAL A 114 33.44 -13.22 53.91
CA VAL A 114 33.74 -13.56 55.31
C VAL A 114 34.75 -14.71 55.39
N LEU A 115 34.65 -15.72 54.51
CA LEU A 115 35.57 -16.87 54.49
C LEU A 115 36.98 -16.54 53.96
N ARG A 116 37.12 -15.45 53.18
CA ARG A 116 38.39 -15.00 52.61
C ARG A 116 39.06 -13.86 53.39
N GLY A 117 38.38 -13.28 54.38
CA GLY A 117 38.94 -12.32 55.35
C GLY A 117 39.45 -13.01 56.58
#